data_AF-A0A1X7HLP5-F1
#
_entry.id   AF-A0A1X7HLP5-F1
#
_cell.length_a   1.000
_cell.length_b   1.000
_cell.length_c   1.000
_cell.angle_alpha   90.00
_cell.angle_beta   90.00
_cell.angle_gamma   90.00
#
_symmetry.space_group_name_H-M   'P 1'
#
loop_
_entity.id
_entity.type
_entity.pdbx_description
1 polymer ?
#
loop_
_entity_poly.entity_id
_entity_poly.type
_entity_poly.pdbx_seq_one_letter_code
_entity_poly.pdbx_strand_id
1 'polypeptide(L)'
;MKQTQKKILRDLIYLVLIIVLLTYGSILLSNSYTQARERFEFSPTNTTLILLLCFGGIGALLGSDNIILTKKTKYIIDKSRFLTLTLPSFIVSMSYIWSDLGLLNFNNSIYLFILEHDYILIVSSIVFGYSISSAFRKKV
;
A
#
# COMPACT_ATOMS: atom_id res chain seq x y z
N MET A 1 -8.88 -2.87 32.90
CA MET A 1 -8.76 -1.74 31.96
C MET A 1 -10.14 -1.28 31.50
N LYS A 2 -10.44 0.01 31.64
CA LYS A 2 -11.65 0.65 31.08
C LYS A 2 -11.62 0.57 29.55
N GLN A 3 -12.78 0.54 28.87
CA GLN A 3 -12.84 0.48 27.39
C GLN A 3 -12.01 1.58 26.71
N THR A 4 -11.99 2.79 27.27
CA THR A 4 -11.18 3.91 26.78
C THR A 4 -9.68 3.61 26.79
N GLN A 5 -9.17 2.95 27.84
CA GLN A 5 -7.75 2.58 27.92
C GLN A 5 -7.38 1.52 26.88
N LYS A 6 -8.29 0.59 26.56
CA LYS A 6 -8.07 -0.41 25.51
C LYS A 6 -8.00 0.22 24.12
N LYS A 7 -8.84 1.23 23.86
CA LYS A 7 -8.84 1.97 22.59
C LYS A 7 -7.55 2.77 22.41
N ILE A 8 -7.14 3.55 23.42
CA ILE A 8 -5.91 4.33 23.39
C ILE A 8 -4.68 3.43 23.16
N LEU A 9 -4.60 2.30 23.86
CA LEU A 9 -3.49 1.36 23.70
C LEU A 9 -3.44 0.79 22.27
N ARG A 10 -4.58 0.41 21.69
CA ARG A 10 -4.67 -0.07 20.32
C ARG A 10 -4.22 0.98 19.31
N ASP A 11 -4.72 2.21 19.45
CA ASP A 11 -4.40 3.30 18.53
C ASP A 11 -2.89 3.66 18.63
N LEU A 12 -2.30 3.56 19.83
CA LEU A 12 -0.86 3.69 20.03
C LEU A 12 -0.06 2.56 19.36
N ILE A 13 -0.53 1.31 19.46
CA ILE A 13 0.10 0.17 18.75
C ILE A 13 0.05 0.38 17.23
N TYR A 14 -1.08 0.85 16.68
CA TYR A 14 -1.18 1.18 15.26
C TYR A 14 -0.23 2.29 14.86
N LEU A 15 -0.10 3.33 15.67
CA LEU A 15 0.86 4.39 15.43
C LEU A 15 2.30 3.85 15.39
N VAL A 16 2.69 3.01 16.36
CA VAL A 16 4.03 2.40 16.40
C VAL A 16 4.26 1.54 15.15
N LEU A 17 3.28 0.71 14.75
CA LEU A 17 3.39 -0.11 13.55
C LEU A 17 3.54 0.74 12.28
N ILE A 18 2.78 1.84 12.17
CA ILE A 18 2.89 2.77 11.05
C ILE A 18 4.29 3.39 10.99
N ILE A 19 4.84 3.82 12.13
CA ILE A 19 6.19 4.38 12.21
C ILE A 19 7.23 3.34 11.80
N VAL A 20 7.11 2.10 12.26
CA VAL A 20 8.04 1.01 11.90
C VAL A 20 7.98 0.71 10.40
N LEU A 21 6.77 0.55 9.84
CA LEU A 21 6.59 0.29 8.40
C LEU A 21 7.12 1.44 7.55
N LEU A 22 6.87 2.69 7.97
CA LEU A 22 7.36 3.88 7.27
C LEU A 22 8.88 3.95 7.29
N THR A 23 9.49 3.75 8.46
CA THR A 23 10.94 3.85 8.64
C THR A 23 11.64 2.74 7.88
N TYR A 24 11.23 1.49 8.09
CA TYR A 24 11.85 0.33 7.46
C TYR A 24 11.60 0.30 5.94
N GLY A 25 10.38 0.64 5.51
CA GLY A 25 10.04 0.77 4.10
C GLY A 25 10.88 1.84 3.40
N SER A 26 11.08 2.99 4.03
CA SER A 26 11.93 4.06 3.48
C SER A 26 13.40 3.66 3.39
N ILE A 27 13.93 2.95 4.40
CA ILE A 27 15.30 2.42 4.37
C ILE A 27 15.47 1.40 3.24
N LEU A 28 14.56 0.44 3.12
CA LEU A 28 14.62 -0.57 2.06
C LEU A 28 14.52 0.06 0.67
N LEU A 29 13.60 1.01 0.50
CA LEU A 29 13.41 1.70 -0.78
C LEU A 29 14.64 2.54 -1.14
N SER A 30 15.20 3.28 -0.18
CA SER A 30 16.46 4.01 -0.36
C SER A 30 17.60 3.08 -0.75
N ASN A 31 17.72 1.91 -0.11
CA ASN A 31 18.75 0.94 -0.45
C ASN A 31 18.59 0.39 -1.87
N SER A 32 17.35 0.13 -2.31
CA SER A 32 17.06 -0.28 -3.69
C SER A 32 17.48 0.80 -4.69
N TYR A 33 17.23 2.08 -4.41
CA TYR A 33 17.68 3.17 -5.28
C TYR A 33 19.19 3.36 -5.27
N THR A 34 19.84 3.21 -4.12
CA THR A 34 21.32 3.23 -4.04
C THR A 34 21.93 2.09 -4.85
N GLN A 35 21.39 0.87 -4.77
CA GLN A 35 21.85 -0.26 -5.58
C GLN A 35 21.67 0.00 -7.08
N ALA A 36 20.54 0.59 -7.49
CA ALA A 36 20.31 0.97 -8.87
C ALA A 36 21.32 2.01 -9.36
N ARG A 37 21.62 3.01 -8.54
CA ARG A 37 22.50 4.14 -8.91
C ARG A 37 23.99 3.76 -8.90
N GLU A 38 24.43 3.03 -7.88
CA GLU A 38 25.85 2.76 -7.64
C GLU A 38 26.32 1.46 -8.27
N ARG A 39 25.43 0.46 -8.38
CA ARG A 39 25.79 -0.89 -8.86
C ARG A 39 25.08 -1.27 -10.16
N PHE A 40 24.20 -0.41 -10.69
CA PHE A 40 23.32 -0.72 -11.82
C PHE A 40 22.45 -1.97 -11.58
N GLU A 41 22.23 -2.32 -10.31
CA GLU A 41 21.42 -3.45 -9.88
C GLU A 41 20.05 -2.91 -9.44
N PHE A 42 19.07 -2.91 -10.34
CA PHE A 42 17.69 -2.58 -10.02
C PHE A 42 16.80 -3.81 -10.16
N SER A 43 16.03 -4.10 -9.12
CA SER A 43 15.03 -5.18 -9.12
C SER A 43 13.63 -4.58 -9.04
N PRO A 44 12.90 -4.48 -10.17
CA PRO A 44 11.53 -3.97 -10.21
C PRO A 44 10.59 -4.71 -9.25
N THR A 45 10.76 -6.02 -9.15
CA THR A 45 9.98 -6.89 -8.26
C THR A 45 10.21 -6.54 -6.79
N ASN A 46 11.47 -6.40 -6.35
CA ASN A 46 11.77 -6.09 -4.95
C ASN A 46 11.24 -4.71 -4.56
N THR A 47 11.46 -3.70 -5.40
CA THR A 47 10.96 -2.34 -5.17
C THR A 47 9.44 -2.31 -5.05
N THR A 48 8.74 -3.04 -5.93
CA THR A 48 7.28 -3.15 -5.90
C THR A 48 6.78 -3.87 -4.65
N LEU A 49 7.46 -4.94 -4.21
CA LEU A 49 7.13 -5.64 -2.96
C LEU A 49 7.30 -4.75 -1.74
N ILE A 50 8.37 -3.94 -1.68
CA ILE A 50 8.57 -2.96 -0.61
C ILE A 50 7.41 -1.95 -0.59
N LEU A 51 7.04 -1.42 -1.76
CA LEU A 51 5.94 -0.48 -1.91
C LEU A 51 4.61 -1.06 -1.38
N LEU A 52 4.25 -2.26 -1.84
CA LEU A 52 3.01 -2.92 -1.44
C LEU A 52 2.99 -3.35 0.03
N LEU A 53 4.06 -3.95 0.54
CA LEU A 53 4.08 -4.50 1.89
C LEU A 53 4.23 -3.42 2.95
N CYS A 54 5.16 -2.48 2.77
CA CYS A 54 5.41 -1.44 3.77
C CYS A 54 4.33 -0.35 3.69
N PHE A 55 4.19 0.30 2.53
CA PHE A 55 3.28 1.43 2.39
C PHE A 55 1.82 0.99 2.20
N GLY A 56 1.57 -0.10 1.46
CA GLY A 56 0.26 -0.73 1.47
C GLY A 56 -0.12 -1.30 2.84
N GLY A 57 0.85 -1.78 3.63
CA GLY A 57 0.63 -2.16 5.03
C GLY A 57 0.13 -1.00 5.89
N ILE A 58 0.72 0.20 5.75
CA ILE A 58 0.26 1.43 6.42
C ILE A 58 -1.20 1.72 6.04
N GLY A 59 -1.50 1.69 4.74
CA GLY A 59 -2.87 1.86 4.24
C GLY A 59 -3.84 0.85 4.87
N ALA A 60 -3.46 -0.43 4.90
CA ALA A 60 -4.29 -1.49 5.45
C ALA A 60 -4.56 -1.31 6.95
N LEU A 61 -3.55 -0.88 7.73
CA LEU A 61 -3.71 -0.53 9.14
C LEU A 61 -4.70 0.62 9.32
N LEU A 62 -4.56 1.70 8.55
CA LEU A 62 -5.49 2.84 8.57
C LEU A 62 -6.92 2.43 8.16
N GLY A 63 -7.07 1.48 7.23
CA GLY A 63 -8.36 0.98 6.79
C GLY A 63 -9.02 0.01 7.78
N SER A 64 -8.25 -0.51 8.74
CA SER A 64 -8.69 -1.58 9.66
C SER A 64 -9.59 -1.11 10.79
N ASP A 65 -9.70 0.21 11.01
CA ASP A 65 -10.52 0.80 12.07
C ASP A 65 -12.00 0.38 12.02
N ASN A 66 -12.48 -0.04 10.86
CA ASN A 66 -13.86 -0.50 10.66
C ASN A 66 -14.05 -2.03 10.79
N ILE A 67 -12.97 -2.80 10.94
CA ILE A 67 -13.04 -4.27 11.08
C ILE A 67 -13.38 -4.60 12.53
N ILE A 68 -14.65 -4.44 12.91
CA ILE A 68 -15.15 -5.04 14.14
C ILE A 68 -15.25 -6.55 13.88
N LEU A 69 -14.23 -7.29 14.33
CA LEU A 69 -14.15 -8.76 14.35
C LEU A 69 -15.28 -9.37 15.22
N THR A 70 -16.51 -9.36 14.72
CA THR A 70 -17.57 -10.22 15.23
C THR A 70 -17.45 -11.58 14.55
N LYS A 71 -17.16 -12.62 15.34
CA LYS A 71 -16.94 -14.04 14.96
C LYS A 71 -18.04 -14.71 14.09
N LYS A 72 -19.10 -14.02 13.69
CA LYS A 72 -20.29 -14.59 13.03
C LYS A 72 -20.83 -13.80 11.84
N THR A 73 -20.10 -12.82 11.29
CA THR A 73 -20.63 -11.97 10.22
C THR A 73 -20.03 -12.31 8.85
N LYS A 74 -20.89 -12.52 7.85
CA LYS A 74 -20.50 -12.72 6.44
C LYS A 74 -20.04 -11.35 5.91
N TYR A 75 -18.78 -11.22 5.50
CA TYR A 75 -18.28 -9.98 4.89
C TYR A 75 -18.77 -9.88 3.44
N ILE A 76 -19.23 -8.70 3.03
CA ILE A 76 -19.51 -8.40 1.62
C ILE A 76 -18.45 -7.41 1.14
N ILE A 77 -17.89 -7.70 -0.03
CA ILE A 77 -16.96 -6.80 -0.72
C ILE A 77 -17.79 -5.80 -1.54
N ASP A 78 -17.55 -4.51 -1.30
CA ASP A 78 -18.10 -3.45 -2.13
C ASP A 78 -17.40 -3.43 -3.51
N LYS A 79 -18.04 -4.07 -4.50
CA LYS A 79 -17.49 -4.20 -5.86
C LYS A 79 -17.25 -2.85 -6.53
N SER A 80 -18.10 -1.86 -6.27
CA SER A 80 -17.97 -0.53 -6.89
C SER A 80 -16.72 0.17 -6.37
N ARG A 81 -16.53 0.19 -5.05
CA ARG A 81 -15.32 0.75 -4.43
C ARG A 81 -14.05 0.01 -4.82
N PHE A 82 -14.14 -1.32 -4.97
CA PHE A 82 -13.02 -2.13 -5.42
C PHE A 82 -12.58 -1.76 -6.86
N LEU A 83 -13.52 -1.63 -7.79
CA LEU A 83 -13.22 -1.28 -9.18
C LEU A 83 -12.76 0.17 -9.35
N THR A 84 -13.31 1.09 -8.57
CA THR A 84 -13.03 2.54 -8.71
C THR A 84 -11.79 2.99 -7.96
N LEU A 85 -11.43 2.34 -6.86
CA LEU A 85 -10.32 2.78 -6.00
C LEU A 85 -9.20 1.74 -5.90
N THR A 86 -9.54 0.48 -5.60
CA THR A 86 -8.54 -0.58 -5.37
C THR A 86 -7.82 -0.96 -6.65
N LEU A 87 -8.55 -1.15 -7.75
CA LEU A 87 -7.94 -1.59 -9.00
C LEU A 87 -7.02 -0.50 -9.61
N PRO A 88 -7.42 0.78 -9.73
CA PRO A 88 -6.53 1.81 -10.25
C PRO A 88 -5.29 2.02 -9.36
N SER A 89 -5.45 2.01 -8.04
CA SER A 89 -4.31 2.17 -7.12
C SER A 89 -3.37 0.97 -7.17
N PHE A 90 -3.89 -0.24 -7.36
CA PHE A 90 -3.07 -1.42 -7.60
C PHE A 90 -2.26 -1.31 -8.89
N ILE A 91 -2.91 -0.95 -9.99
CA ILE A 91 -2.25 -0.79 -11.29
C ILE A 91 -1.10 0.21 -11.18
N VAL A 92 -1.33 1.37 -10.58
CA VAL A 92 -0.29 2.40 -10.39
C VAL A 92 0.80 1.93 -9.44
N SER A 93 0.48 1.24 -8.33
CA SER A 93 1.50 0.71 -7.42
C SER A 93 2.43 -0.33 -8.05
N MET A 94 1.95 -1.05 -9.06
CA MET A 94 2.70 -2.08 -9.80
C MET A 94 3.52 -1.51 -10.96
N SER A 95 3.62 -0.18 -11.07
CA SER A 95 4.27 0.51 -12.18
C SER A 95 5.62 -0.10 -12.53
N TYR A 96 6.54 -0.28 -11.59
CA TYR A 96 7.88 -0.83 -11.88
C TYR A 96 7.85 -2.17 -12.62
N ILE A 97 6.95 -3.09 -12.27
CA ILE A 97 6.79 -4.38 -12.96
C ILE A 97 6.24 -4.18 -14.38
N TRP A 98 5.29 -3.26 -14.55
CA TRP A 98 4.77 -2.94 -15.87
C TRP A 98 5.84 -2.33 -16.79
N SER A 99 6.82 -1.58 -16.23
CA SER A 99 8.00 -1.09 -16.98
C SER A 99 8.75 -2.26 -17.56
N ASP A 100 9.07 -3.21 -16.68
CA ASP A 100 10.00 -4.29 -16.94
C ASP A 100 9.44 -5.23 -18.01
N LEU A 101 8.12 -5.43 -18.01
CA LEU A 101 7.39 -6.19 -19.01
C LEU A 101 7.13 -5.42 -20.32
N GLY A 102 7.47 -4.14 -20.40
CA GLY A 102 7.23 -3.29 -21.58
C GLY A 102 5.74 -3.03 -21.90
N LEU A 103 4.84 -3.28 -20.94
CA LEU A 103 3.39 -3.21 -21.15
C LEU A 103 2.87 -1.77 -21.27
N LEU A 104 3.67 -0.77 -20.91
CA LEU A 104 3.27 0.64 -20.86
C LEU A 104 3.95 1.52 -21.93
N ASN A 105 4.57 0.91 -22.94
CA ASN A 105 5.18 1.58 -24.08
C ASN A 105 4.19 2.43 -24.91
N PHE A 106 2.88 2.23 -24.75
CA PHE A 106 1.85 2.99 -25.47
C PHE A 106 1.72 4.45 -25.00
N ASN A 107 2.15 4.78 -23.77
CA ASN A 107 2.12 6.15 -23.24
C ASN A 107 3.31 6.41 -22.30
N ASN A 108 4.48 6.52 -22.90
CA ASN A 108 5.75 6.61 -22.21
C ASN A 108 5.87 7.85 -21.31
N SER A 109 5.28 8.99 -21.69
CA SER A 109 5.41 10.25 -20.94
C SER A 109 4.71 10.23 -19.58
N ILE A 110 3.48 9.72 -19.50
CA ILE A 110 2.76 9.59 -18.22
C ILE A 110 3.48 8.58 -17.32
N TYR A 111 4.00 7.53 -17.93
CA TYR A 111 4.62 6.45 -17.20
C TYR A 111 5.98 6.84 -16.61
N LEU A 112 6.83 7.52 -17.39
CA LEU A 112 8.07 8.12 -16.91
C LEU A 112 7.80 9.11 -15.78
N PHE A 113 6.75 9.94 -15.91
CA PHE A 113 6.37 10.85 -14.83
C PHE A 113 6.02 10.10 -13.53
N ILE A 114 5.33 8.96 -13.62
CA ILE A 114 4.99 8.13 -12.44
C ILE A 114 6.26 7.53 -11.82
N LEU A 115 7.19 7.03 -12.64
CA LEU A 115 8.43 6.41 -12.16
C LEU A 115 9.41 7.44 -11.57
N GLU A 116 9.47 8.65 -12.11
CA GLU A 116 10.32 9.73 -11.60
C GLU A 116 9.81 10.30 -10.26
N HIS A 117 8.53 10.11 -9.96
CA HIS A 117 7.88 10.66 -8.78
C HIS A 117 7.40 9.54 -7.85
N ASP A 118 8.34 8.98 -7.08
CA ASP A 118 8.11 7.87 -6.15
C ASP A 118 6.95 8.07 -5.17
N TYR A 119 6.64 9.32 -4.80
CA TYR A 119 5.51 9.61 -3.93
C TYR A 119 4.17 9.15 -4.54
N ILE A 120 4.04 9.12 -5.87
CA ILE A 120 2.85 8.63 -6.56
C ILE A 120 2.66 7.15 -6.26
N LEU A 121 3.74 6.37 -6.35
CA LEU A 121 3.75 4.93 -6.08
C LEU A 121 3.51 4.63 -4.60
N ILE A 122 4.11 5.42 -3.71
CA ILE A 122 3.91 5.32 -2.26
C ILE A 122 2.45 5.61 -1.91
N VAL A 123 1.90 6.75 -2.35
CA VAL A 123 0.51 7.13 -2.08
C VAL A 123 -0.44 6.11 -2.68
N SER A 124 -0.19 5.65 -3.90
CA SER A 124 -1.02 4.63 -4.54
C SER A 124 -1.03 3.32 -3.76
N SER A 125 0.13 2.90 -3.24
CA SER A 125 0.23 1.72 -2.39
C SER A 125 -0.55 1.88 -1.08
N ILE A 126 -0.48 3.04 -0.43
CA ILE A 126 -1.28 3.37 0.77
C ILE A 126 -2.78 3.32 0.45
N VAL A 127 -3.19 3.95 -0.65
CA VAL A 127 -4.60 3.96 -1.09
C VAL A 127 -5.09 2.54 -1.35
N PHE A 128 -4.28 1.71 -2.03
CA PHE A 128 -4.57 0.31 -2.29
C PHE A 128 -4.76 -0.50 -1.01
N GLY A 129 -3.82 -0.39 -0.07
CA GLY A 129 -3.92 -1.07 1.22
C GLY A 129 -5.16 -0.64 2.01
N TYR A 130 -5.42 0.66 2.06
CA TYR A 130 -6.60 1.22 2.72
C TYR A 130 -7.89 0.74 2.07
N SER A 131 -7.96 0.73 0.74
CA SER A 131 -9.16 0.36 0.01
C SER A 131 -9.48 -1.12 0.16
N ILE A 132 -8.47 -2.01 0.17
CA ILE A 132 -8.66 -3.44 0.47
C ILE A 132 -9.21 -3.61 1.88
N SER A 133 -8.53 -3.05 2.88
CA SER A 133 -8.88 -3.23 4.29
C SER A 133 -10.28 -2.68 4.60
N SER A 134 -10.61 -1.52 4.03
CA SER A 134 -11.91 -0.86 4.22
C SER A 134 -13.03 -1.33 3.27
N ALA A 135 -12.73 -2.17 2.27
CA ALA A 135 -13.75 -2.78 1.40
C ALA A 135 -14.49 -3.92 2.10
N PHE A 136 -13.93 -4.50 3.16
CA PHE A 136 -14.60 -5.51 3.97
C PHE A 136 -15.65 -4.85 4.88
N ARG A 137 -16.88 -4.73 4.38
CA ARG A 137 -18.02 -4.26 5.18
C ARG A 137 -18.74 -5.44 5.82
N LYS A 138 -19.24 -5.22 7.03
CA LYS A 138 -20.22 -6.12 7.65
C LYS A 138 -21.47 -6.15 6.79
N LYS A 139 -21.95 -7.35 6.45
CA LYS A 139 -23.35 -7.53 6.05
C LYS A 139 -24.22 -7.20 7.27
N VAL A 140 -25.00 -6.13 7.19
CA VAL A 140 -26.10 -5.85 8.11
C VAL A 140 -27.22 -6.86 7.84
#